data_AF-W2I1W6-F1
#
_entry.id   AF-W2I1W6-F1
#
_cell.length_a   1.000
_cell.length_b   1.000
_cell.length_c   1.000
_cell.angle_alpha   90.00
_cell.angle_beta   90.00
_cell.angle_gamma   90.00
#
_symmetry.space_group_name_H-M   'P 1'
#
loop_
_entity.id
_entity.type
_entity.pdbx_description
1 polymer ?
#
loop_
_entity_poly.entity_id
_entity_poly.type
_entity_poly.pdbx_seq_one_letter_code
_entity_poly.pdbx_strand_id
1 'polypeptide(L)'
;MEQPTTSPESTAPIACPICGKSESLRRCGSCKRVGYCSREHQRQHWKAHRADCTYQSKQLQPEKDSPSSSDTVVVVEIKSGEGSGLTNMMINHVFNSKVQGVRYIRQRLGYTRTEEMKELTEMPFLRELMHFSSGVLYVDPRQNVFPPFTEEFNRQFGFGFGIDKLNDMLNCRGVSGELNAMAIYICSKLDDGISTSVNASGDAFFIGTTARGEPVTSNVLWGAANFVYEAMDYYPDVNCPKEQREQKFHKWSRRYALETWEPMAGRAGINLYQTDPFQCAAHWPTVDHRTP
;
A
#
# COMPACT_ATOMS: atom_id res chain seq x y z
N MET A 1 58.47 -4.43 34.01
CA MET A 1 57.14 -3.93 33.60
C MET A 1 57.40 -2.49 33.22
N GLU A 2 57.36 -2.04 31.97
CA GLU A 2 56.45 -2.32 30.86
C GLU A 2 57.21 -2.19 29.53
N GLN A 3 56.82 -2.96 28.50
CA GLN A 3 57.18 -2.72 27.10
C GLN A 3 55.93 -2.21 26.37
N PRO A 4 56.04 -1.17 25.52
CA PRO A 4 55.02 -0.84 24.54
C PRO A 4 55.27 -1.66 23.27
N THR A 5 54.32 -2.53 22.91
CA THR A 5 54.33 -3.26 21.64
C THR A 5 53.52 -2.52 20.60
N THR A 6 54.18 -2.07 19.54
CA THR A 6 53.56 -1.54 18.31
C THR A 6 53.64 -2.56 17.18
N SER A 7 52.50 -2.71 16.48
CA SER A 7 52.30 -3.09 15.07
C SER A 7 52.20 -4.60 14.71
N PRO A 8 51.48 -4.99 13.62
CA PRO A 8 51.00 -4.16 12.51
C PRO A 8 49.51 -4.34 12.13
N GLU A 9 48.87 -3.22 11.76
CA GLU A 9 47.60 -3.17 11.06
C GLU A 9 47.85 -3.38 9.56
N SER A 10 47.43 -4.52 9.01
CA SER A 10 47.59 -4.89 7.60
C SER A 10 46.47 -4.28 6.75
N THR A 11 46.66 -3.07 6.24
CA THR A 11 45.73 -2.47 5.28
C THR A 11 46.00 -2.97 3.86
N ALA A 12 45.49 -4.17 3.54
CA ALA A 12 45.44 -4.63 2.16
C ALA A 12 44.55 -3.68 1.31
N PRO A 13 44.96 -3.32 0.07
CA PRO A 13 44.18 -2.43 -0.77
C PRO A 13 42.84 -3.08 -1.15
N ILE A 14 41.74 -2.35 -0.93
CA ILE A 14 40.39 -2.79 -1.31
C ILE A 14 40.32 -2.83 -2.84
N ALA A 15 40.14 -4.03 -3.40
CA ALA A 15 39.94 -4.25 -4.83
C ALA A 15 38.55 -4.82 -5.10
N CYS A 16 38.04 -4.64 -6.32
CA CYS A 16 36.78 -5.26 -6.74
C CYS A 16 36.93 -6.78 -6.75
N PRO A 17 36.10 -7.54 -6.00
CA PRO A 17 36.24 -9.00 -5.90
C PRO A 17 35.87 -9.75 -7.20
N ILE A 18 35.28 -9.05 -8.19
CA ILE A 18 34.91 -9.64 -9.48
C ILE A 18 35.98 -9.42 -10.54
N CYS A 19 36.60 -8.23 -10.60
CA CYS A 19 37.52 -7.86 -11.68
C CYS A 19 38.89 -7.36 -11.23
N GLY A 20 39.16 -7.31 -9.93
CA GLY A 20 40.45 -6.90 -9.37
C GLY A 20 40.78 -5.41 -9.47
N LYS A 21 39.94 -4.58 -10.11
CA LYS A 21 40.17 -3.12 -10.19
C LYS A 21 40.17 -2.50 -8.80
N SER A 22 41.15 -1.64 -8.52
CA SER A 22 41.27 -0.89 -7.26
C SER A 22 40.78 0.56 -7.39
N GLU A 23 40.54 1.03 -8.61
CA GLU A 23 40.10 2.41 -8.89
C GLU A 23 38.57 2.53 -8.94
N SER A 24 38.07 3.72 -8.57
CA SER A 24 36.65 4.09 -8.65
C SER A 24 35.68 3.11 -7.99
N LEU A 25 36.07 2.54 -6.84
CA LEU A 25 35.26 1.56 -6.14
C LEU A 25 34.14 2.20 -5.33
N ARG A 26 32.92 1.72 -5.56
CA ARG A 26 31.73 2.01 -4.76
C ARG A 26 31.61 0.96 -3.67
N ARG A 27 31.71 1.38 -2.41
CA ARG A 27 31.55 0.48 -1.26
C ARG A 27 30.12 -0.01 -1.16
N CYS A 28 29.93 -1.25 -0.69
CA CYS A 28 28.61 -1.78 -0.38
C CYS A 28 27.89 -0.83 0.58
N GLY A 29 26.69 -0.36 0.22
CA GLY A 29 25.94 0.61 1.00
C GLY A 29 25.60 0.13 2.42
N SER A 30 25.48 -1.18 2.62
CA SER A 30 25.11 -1.77 3.91
C SER A 30 26.32 -1.99 4.81
N CYS A 31 27.33 -2.71 4.35
CA CYS A 31 28.46 -3.10 5.21
C CYS A 31 29.68 -2.18 5.11
N LYS A 32 29.80 -1.40 4.03
CA LYS A 32 30.97 -0.58 3.67
C LYS A 32 32.33 -1.31 3.64
N ARG A 33 32.36 -2.63 3.83
CA ARG A 33 33.57 -3.48 3.93
C ARG A 33 34.11 -3.97 2.58
N VAL A 34 33.30 -4.03 1.53
CA VAL A 34 33.69 -4.48 0.18
C VAL A 34 33.39 -3.38 -0.85
N GLY A 35 34.28 -3.17 -1.82
CA GLY A 35 34.14 -2.17 -2.89
C GLY A 35 33.95 -2.80 -4.29
N TYR A 36 33.15 -2.17 -5.14
CA TYR A 36 32.84 -2.64 -6.49
C TYR A 36 33.01 -1.51 -7.52
N CYS A 37 33.63 -1.78 -8.67
CA CYS A 37 33.78 -0.77 -9.71
C CYS A 37 32.45 -0.46 -10.44
N SER A 38 31.44 -1.32 -10.31
CA SER A 38 30.11 -1.14 -10.88
C SER A 38 29.03 -1.83 -10.04
N ARG A 39 27.78 -1.39 -10.23
CA ARG A 39 26.60 -2.01 -9.60
C ARG A 39 26.39 -3.46 -10.10
N GLU A 40 26.84 -3.76 -11.30
CA GLU A 40 26.74 -5.10 -11.88
C GLU A 40 27.65 -6.10 -11.14
N HIS A 41 28.91 -5.71 -10.87
CA HIS A 41 29.80 -6.55 -10.07
C HIS A 41 29.34 -6.71 -8.62
N GLN A 42 28.65 -5.70 -8.07
CA GLN A 42 28.00 -5.84 -6.77
C GLN A 42 26.87 -6.89 -6.79
N ARG A 43 26.03 -6.91 -7.84
CA ARG A 43 24.97 -7.91 -7.99
C ARG A 43 25.53 -9.31 -8.22
N GLN A 44 26.57 -9.44 -9.04
CA GLN A 44 27.22 -10.72 -9.30
C GLN A 44 27.87 -11.30 -8.04
N HIS A 45 28.55 -10.46 -7.25
CA HIS A 45 29.16 -10.88 -6.00
C HIS A 45 28.15 -11.07 -4.85
N TRP A 46 26.90 -10.61 -4.99
CA TRP A 46 25.90 -10.61 -3.91
C TRP A 46 25.65 -12.00 -3.34
N LYS A 47 25.61 -13.04 -4.16
CA LYS A 47 25.37 -14.42 -3.69
C LYS A 47 26.41 -14.90 -2.68
N ALA A 48 27.67 -14.50 -2.85
CA ALA A 48 28.76 -14.82 -1.93
C ALA A 48 28.84 -13.80 -0.79
N HIS A 49 28.73 -12.50 -1.09
CA HIS A 49 28.86 -11.43 -0.10
C HIS A 49 27.71 -11.36 0.92
N ARG A 50 26.49 -11.79 0.55
CA ARG A 50 25.30 -11.62 1.39
C ARG A 50 25.43 -12.25 2.78
N ALA A 51 26.18 -13.34 2.91
CA ALA A 51 26.38 -14.05 4.19
C ALA A 51 27.24 -13.22 5.15
N ASP A 52 28.27 -12.54 4.64
CA ASP A 52 29.22 -11.77 5.44
C ASP A 52 28.84 -10.29 5.56
N CYS A 53 27.82 -9.84 4.81
CA CYS A 53 27.34 -8.47 4.83
C CYS A 53 26.66 -8.15 6.16
N THR A 54 27.04 -7.05 6.82
CA THR A 54 26.45 -6.59 8.11
C THR A 54 24.96 -6.22 8.00
N TYR A 55 24.38 -6.32 6.81
CA TYR A 55 22.93 -6.37 6.60
C TYR A 55 22.26 -7.44 7.47
N GLN A 56 22.86 -8.64 7.62
CA GLN A 56 22.30 -9.70 8.47
C GLN A 56 22.62 -9.51 9.96
N SER A 57 23.77 -8.92 10.29
CA SER A 57 24.17 -8.67 11.69
C SER A 57 23.27 -7.65 12.41
N LYS A 58 22.55 -6.80 11.66
CA LYS A 58 21.50 -5.91 12.21
C LYS A 58 20.20 -6.64 12.55
N GLN A 59 20.00 -7.89 12.11
CA GLN A 59 18.80 -8.68 12.40
C GLN A 59 19.00 -9.73 13.51
N LEU A 60 20.21 -9.87 14.07
CA LEU A 60 20.56 -10.94 15.01
C LEU A 60 21.28 -10.45 16.28
N GLN A 61 20.78 -9.38 16.93
CA GLN A 61 21.08 -9.16 18.35
C GLN A 61 19.88 -9.59 19.21
N PRO A 62 20.10 -10.37 20.28
CA PRO A 62 19.06 -10.76 21.22
C PRO A 62 18.64 -9.57 22.09
N GLU A 63 17.34 -9.47 22.35
CA GLU A 63 16.67 -8.41 23.08
C GLU A 63 17.30 -8.10 24.44
N LYS A 64 17.52 -6.81 24.71
CA LYS A 64 17.60 -6.24 26.06
C LYS A 64 16.46 -5.24 26.20
N ASP A 65 15.48 -5.63 27.00
CA ASP A 65 14.33 -4.91 27.53
C ASP A 65 14.14 -3.45 27.09
N SER A 66 13.26 -3.22 26.10
CA SER A 66 12.45 -2.02 25.84
C SER A 66 11.46 -2.31 24.69
N PRO A 67 10.29 -1.64 24.63
CA PRO A 67 8.99 -2.30 24.52
C PRO A 67 8.67 -2.86 23.13
N SER A 68 8.01 -4.02 23.14
CA SER A 68 7.09 -4.58 22.14
C SER A 68 6.91 -3.78 20.84
N SER A 69 7.31 -4.39 19.72
CA SER A 69 6.69 -4.28 18.37
C SER A 69 5.48 -3.34 18.33
N SER A 70 5.71 -2.11 17.84
CA SER A 70 4.85 -0.94 18.02
C SER A 70 3.40 -1.12 17.55
N ASP A 71 2.44 -0.69 18.38
CA ASP A 71 1.02 -0.43 18.09
C ASP A 71 0.80 0.68 17.03
N THR A 72 1.73 0.87 16.10
CA THR A 72 1.66 1.91 15.08
C THR A 72 0.51 1.62 14.13
N VAL A 73 -0.49 2.50 14.13
CA VAL A 73 -1.62 2.46 13.21
C VAL A 73 -1.49 3.59 12.21
N VAL A 74 -1.63 3.27 10.92
CA VAL A 74 -1.73 4.25 9.84
C VAL A 74 -3.18 4.33 9.40
N VAL A 75 -3.74 5.54 9.43
CA VAL A 75 -5.00 5.88 8.77
C VAL A 75 -4.65 6.59 7.47
N VAL A 76 -5.07 6.03 6.34
CA VAL A 76 -4.91 6.66 5.03
C VAL A 76 -6.16 7.49 4.74
N GLU A 77 -6.06 8.82 4.80
CA GLU A 77 -7.10 9.74 4.29
C GLU A 77 -6.98 9.77 2.77
N ILE A 78 -8.04 9.35 2.08
CA ILE A 78 -8.18 9.34 0.61
C ILE A 78 -9.08 10.53 0.26
N LYS A 79 -8.50 11.58 -0.33
CA LYS A 79 -9.30 12.72 -0.78
C LYS A 79 -10.25 12.31 -1.89
N SER A 80 -11.43 12.92 -1.94
CA SER A 80 -12.24 12.88 -3.18
C SER A 80 -11.48 13.58 -4.31
N GLY A 81 -11.83 13.24 -5.54
CA GLY A 81 -11.19 13.79 -6.72
C GLY A 81 -11.82 13.26 -8.01
N GLU A 82 -11.46 13.92 -9.11
CA GLU A 82 -11.95 13.56 -10.45
C GLU A 82 -11.33 12.27 -11.00
N GLY A 83 -11.97 11.69 -12.01
CA GLY A 83 -11.45 10.56 -12.78
C GLY A 83 -11.48 9.24 -12.01
N SER A 84 -10.48 8.39 -12.25
CA SER A 84 -10.44 7.01 -11.73
C SER A 84 -10.09 6.91 -10.24
N GLY A 85 -9.87 8.02 -9.53
CA GLY A 85 -9.46 7.97 -8.12
C GLY A 85 -8.01 7.54 -7.88
N LEU A 86 -7.33 6.93 -8.86
CA LEU A 86 -5.93 6.48 -8.74
C LEU A 86 -4.92 7.63 -8.56
N THR A 87 -5.34 8.84 -8.92
CA THR A 87 -4.57 10.09 -8.76
C THR A 87 -5.01 10.89 -7.54
N ASN A 88 -5.93 10.37 -6.72
CA ASN A 88 -6.40 11.09 -5.55
C ASN A 88 -5.25 11.35 -4.58
N MET A 89 -5.27 12.53 -3.97
CA MET A 89 -4.37 12.87 -2.88
C MET A 89 -4.64 11.92 -1.72
N MET A 90 -3.59 11.31 -1.19
CA MET A 90 -3.66 10.50 0.02
C MET A 90 -2.74 11.07 1.10
N ILE A 91 -3.18 10.99 2.35
CA ILE A 91 -2.42 11.46 3.52
C ILE A 91 -2.32 10.30 4.52
N ASN A 92 -1.10 9.99 4.96
CA ASN A 92 -0.90 9.02 6.03
C ASN A 92 -0.97 9.72 7.38
N HIS A 93 -1.90 9.32 8.25
CA HIS A 93 -1.99 9.77 9.63
C HIS A 93 -1.53 8.65 10.57
N VAL A 94 -0.49 8.90 11.35
CA VAL A 94 0.16 7.88 12.17
C VAL A 94 -0.26 8.02 13.63
N PHE A 95 -0.67 6.92 14.27
CA PHE A 95 -1.19 6.88 15.65
C PHE A 95 -0.57 5.73 16.46
N ASN A 96 -0.66 5.82 17.79
CA ASN A 96 -0.16 4.78 18.71
C ASN A 96 -1.19 3.68 18.99
N SER A 97 -2.40 3.80 18.45
CA SER A 97 -3.44 2.78 18.61
C SER A 97 -4.55 2.94 17.59
N LYS A 98 -5.27 1.83 17.31
CA LYS A 98 -6.47 1.84 16.48
C LYS A 98 -7.56 2.73 17.08
N VAL A 99 -7.66 2.79 18.40
CA VAL A 99 -8.63 3.65 19.11
C VAL A 99 -8.40 5.13 18.78
N GLN A 100 -7.15 5.58 18.75
CA GLN A 100 -6.83 6.97 18.37
C GLN A 100 -7.15 7.25 16.90
N GLY A 101 -6.76 6.34 16.00
CA GLY A 101 -7.06 6.49 14.57
C GLY A 101 -8.57 6.54 14.28
N VAL A 102 -9.35 5.65 14.90
CA VAL A 102 -10.82 5.62 14.77
C VAL A 102 -11.47 6.90 15.34
N ARG A 103 -10.95 7.44 16.46
CA ARG A 103 -11.40 8.73 17.01
C ARG A 103 -11.11 9.89 16.04
N TYR A 104 -9.94 9.89 15.42
CA TYR A 104 -9.58 10.88 14.41
C TYR A 104 -10.55 10.81 13.22
N ILE A 105 -10.81 9.62 12.66
CA ILE A 105 -11.77 9.42 11.56
C ILE A 105 -13.15 9.95 11.95
N ARG A 106 -13.63 9.61 13.16
CA ARG A 106 -14.93 10.06 13.68
C ARG A 106 -15.05 11.58 13.66
N GLN A 107 -14.02 12.28 14.15
CA GLN A 107 -13.98 13.74 14.17
C GLN A 107 -13.94 14.32 12.75
N ARG A 108 -13.15 13.74 11.85
CA ARG A 108 -13.00 14.22 10.47
C ARG A 108 -14.28 14.06 9.65
N LEU A 109 -14.97 12.93 9.82
CA LEU A 109 -16.24 12.64 9.13
C LEU A 109 -17.47 13.26 9.83
N GLY A 110 -17.29 13.93 10.96
CA GLY A 110 -18.37 14.65 11.65
C GLY A 110 -19.43 13.76 12.31
N TYR A 111 -19.09 12.49 12.59
CA TYR A 111 -19.96 11.60 13.37
C TYR A 111 -20.07 12.11 14.81
N THR A 112 -21.28 12.08 15.38
CA THR A 112 -21.47 12.34 16.81
C THR A 112 -20.81 11.24 17.65
N ARG A 113 -20.67 11.45 18.97
CA ARG A 113 -20.03 10.45 19.86
C ARG A 113 -20.82 9.14 19.98
N THR A 114 -22.13 9.17 19.73
CA THR A 114 -23.03 8.02 19.89
C THR A 114 -23.39 7.33 18.58
N GLU A 115 -23.17 7.98 17.43
CA GLU A 115 -23.40 7.37 16.13
C GLU A 115 -22.43 6.21 15.87
N GLU A 116 -22.94 5.15 15.26
CA GLU A 116 -22.11 4.08 14.74
C GLU A 116 -21.47 4.54 13.43
N MET A 117 -20.15 4.35 13.29
CA MET A 117 -19.49 4.67 12.03
C MET A 117 -19.77 3.57 11.03
N LYS A 118 -20.09 3.96 9.78
CA LYS A 118 -20.24 2.98 8.73
C LYS A 118 -18.87 2.39 8.39
N GLU A 119 -18.74 1.10 8.60
CA GLU A 119 -17.57 0.31 8.22
C GLU A 119 -17.85 -0.46 6.92
N LEU A 120 -17.01 -0.24 5.92
CA LEU A 120 -16.96 -1.04 4.70
C LEU A 120 -15.78 -1.99 4.83
N THR A 121 -16.09 -3.28 4.97
CA THR A 121 -15.11 -4.33 5.27
C THR A 121 -15.06 -5.42 4.20
N GLU A 122 -16.07 -5.48 3.34
CA GLU A 122 -16.14 -6.41 2.22
C GLU A 122 -15.20 -5.93 1.10
N MET A 123 -13.94 -6.39 1.16
CA MET A 123 -12.87 -6.09 0.19
C MET A 123 -12.20 -7.41 -0.26
N PRO A 124 -12.93 -8.26 -1.01
CA PRO A 124 -12.48 -9.61 -1.31
C PRO A 124 -11.21 -9.64 -2.17
N PHE A 125 -10.96 -8.63 -3.02
CA PHE A 125 -9.66 -8.49 -3.70
C PHE A 125 -8.50 -8.39 -2.70
N LEU A 126 -8.59 -7.46 -1.74
CA LEU A 126 -7.54 -7.24 -0.74
C LEU A 126 -7.35 -8.47 0.15
N ARG A 127 -8.46 -9.08 0.61
CA ARG A 127 -8.43 -10.22 1.52
C ARG A 127 -7.99 -11.51 0.84
N GLU A 128 -8.60 -11.86 -0.28
CA GLU A 128 -8.49 -13.19 -0.89
C GLU A 128 -7.36 -13.28 -1.91
N LEU A 129 -7.07 -12.19 -2.63
CA LEU A 129 -6.02 -12.16 -3.66
C LEU A 129 -4.74 -11.49 -3.17
N MET A 130 -4.84 -10.46 -2.33
CA MET A 130 -3.67 -9.72 -1.84
C MET A 130 -3.27 -10.11 -0.40
N HIS A 131 -4.07 -10.96 0.25
CA HIS A 131 -3.84 -11.50 1.59
C HIS A 131 -3.69 -10.44 2.69
N PHE A 132 -4.38 -9.31 2.57
CA PHE A 132 -4.44 -8.33 3.66
C PHE A 132 -5.08 -8.98 4.88
N SER A 133 -4.45 -8.82 6.05
CA SER A 133 -4.93 -9.41 7.30
C SER A 133 -6.08 -8.60 7.90
N SER A 134 -6.18 -7.31 7.57
CA SER A 134 -7.33 -6.48 7.90
C SER A 134 -7.49 -5.33 6.89
N GLY A 135 -8.72 -4.82 6.78
CA GLY A 135 -9.05 -3.66 5.97
C GLY A 135 -10.43 -3.15 6.36
N VAL A 136 -10.50 -1.86 6.69
CA VAL A 136 -11.75 -1.16 6.98
C VAL A 136 -11.69 0.21 6.31
N LEU A 137 -12.72 0.52 5.54
CA LEU A 137 -12.91 1.82 4.90
C LEU A 137 -14.09 2.53 5.55
N TYR A 138 -13.91 3.80 5.87
CA TYR A 138 -14.90 4.66 6.48
C TYR A 138 -15.22 5.82 5.54
N VAL A 139 -16.50 6.18 5.47
CA VAL A 139 -17.02 7.27 4.62
C VAL A 139 -18.04 8.12 5.39
N ASP A 140 -18.29 9.34 4.94
CA ASP A 140 -19.28 10.25 5.56
C ASP A 140 -20.71 9.69 5.35
N PRO A 141 -21.44 9.34 6.41
CA PRO A 141 -22.74 8.66 6.26
C PRO A 141 -23.83 9.62 5.73
N ARG A 142 -23.61 10.94 5.80
CA ARG A 142 -24.55 11.96 5.33
C ARG A 142 -24.46 12.15 3.82
N GLN A 143 -23.27 11.94 3.25
CA GLN A 143 -23.03 11.99 1.81
C GLN A 143 -23.23 10.62 1.15
N ASN A 144 -23.16 9.56 1.94
CA ASN A 144 -23.22 8.18 1.47
C ASN A 144 -24.52 7.53 1.91
N VAL A 145 -25.59 7.72 1.14
CA VAL A 145 -26.83 6.95 1.34
C VAL A 145 -26.53 5.51 0.91
N PHE A 146 -26.81 4.51 1.76
CA PHE A 146 -26.73 3.10 1.38
C PHE A 146 -28.13 2.55 1.10
N PRO A 147 -28.86 3.06 0.10
CA PRO A 147 -30.16 2.50 -0.20
C PRO A 147 -29.98 1.07 -0.73
N PRO A 148 -31.04 0.27 -0.75
CA PRO A 148 -31.06 -0.88 -1.63
C PRO A 148 -30.93 -0.37 -3.07
N PHE A 149 -29.75 -0.48 -3.66
CA PHE A 149 -29.58 -0.38 -5.10
C PHE A 149 -30.09 -1.67 -5.72
N THR A 150 -30.90 -1.57 -6.77
CA THR A 150 -31.40 -2.77 -7.45
C THR A 150 -30.24 -3.53 -8.08
N GLU A 151 -30.41 -4.84 -8.25
CA GLU A 151 -29.44 -5.68 -8.98
C GLU A 151 -29.17 -5.12 -10.39
N GLU A 152 -30.19 -4.55 -11.04
CA GLU A 152 -30.08 -3.85 -12.32
C GLU A 152 -29.26 -2.57 -12.23
N PHE A 153 -29.41 -1.77 -11.17
CA PHE A 153 -28.57 -0.58 -10.92
C PHE A 153 -27.11 -1.01 -10.77
N ASN A 154 -26.86 -1.97 -9.90
CA ASN A 154 -25.53 -2.52 -9.67
C ASN A 154 -24.90 -3.06 -10.98
N ARG A 155 -25.68 -3.79 -11.80
CA ARG A 155 -25.23 -4.31 -13.10
C ARG A 155 -24.98 -3.22 -14.14
N GLN A 156 -25.79 -2.15 -14.14
CA GLN A 156 -25.70 -1.06 -15.09
C GLN A 156 -24.56 -0.08 -14.77
N PHE A 157 -24.18 0.06 -13.50
CA PHE A 157 -23.15 0.98 -13.03
C PHE A 157 -21.85 0.30 -12.60
N GLY A 158 -21.83 -1.04 -12.50
CA GLY A 158 -20.64 -1.84 -12.16
C GLY A 158 -19.58 -1.90 -13.27
N PHE A 159 -19.91 -1.50 -14.50
CA PHE A 159 -18.99 -1.47 -15.64
C PHE A 159 -19.06 -0.18 -16.44
N GLY A 160 -17.94 0.54 -16.51
CA GLY A 160 -17.57 1.34 -17.69
C GLY A 160 -18.45 2.54 -18.03
N PHE A 161 -19.32 3.02 -17.14
CA PHE A 161 -19.92 4.35 -17.30
C PHE A 161 -19.02 5.42 -16.68
N GLY A 162 -18.87 6.55 -17.38
CA GLY A 162 -18.12 7.70 -16.90
C GLY A 162 -18.63 8.11 -15.51
N ILE A 163 -17.70 8.17 -14.55
CA ILE A 163 -17.93 8.53 -13.15
C ILE A 163 -18.74 9.83 -13.05
N ASP A 164 -18.54 10.75 -13.99
CA ASP A 164 -19.29 11.99 -14.13
C ASP A 164 -20.81 11.77 -14.28
N LYS A 165 -21.22 10.82 -15.13
CA LYS A 165 -22.65 10.52 -15.36
C LYS A 165 -23.30 9.90 -14.13
N LEU A 166 -22.54 9.08 -13.39
CA LEU A 166 -23.00 8.50 -12.13
C LEU A 166 -23.13 9.59 -11.06
N ASN A 167 -22.14 10.48 -10.97
CA ASN A 167 -22.14 11.62 -10.08
C ASN A 167 -23.36 12.52 -10.35
N ASP A 168 -23.60 12.90 -11.61
CA ASP A 168 -24.76 13.70 -12.01
C ASP A 168 -26.09 13.04 -11.61
N MET A 169 -26.23 11.73 -11.86
CA MET A 169 -27.44 11.00 -11.51
C MET A 169 -27.67 10.95 -9.99
N LEU A 170 -26.61 10.72 -9.20
CA LEU A 170 -26.68 10.70 -7.74
C LEU A 170 -27.06 12.08 -7.20
N ASN A 171 -26.47 13.14 -7.75
CA ASN A 171 -26.84 14.52 -7.45
C ASN A 171 -28.32 14.80 -7.74
N CYS A 172 -28.87 14.33 -8.86
CA CYS A 172 -30.30 14.43 -9.16
C CYS A 172 -31.21 13.72 -8.14
N ARG A 173 -30.69 12.71 -7.44
CA ARG A 173 -31.42 11.97 -6.39
C ARG A 173 -31.20 12.55 -4.98
N GLY A 174 -30.56 13.71 -4.88
CA GLY A 174 -30.26 14.38 -3.60
C GLY A 174 -29.05 13.80 -2.86
N VAL A 175 -28.26 12.93 -3.51
CA VAL A 175 -26.97 12.49 -2.99
C VAL A 175 -25.92 13.49 -3.47
N SER A 176 -25.50 14.39 -2.58
CA SER A 176 -24.53 15.45 -2.90
C SER A 176 -23.12 15.09 -2.48
N GLY A 177 -22.13 15.36 -3.34
CA GLY A 177 -20.70 15.21 -3.02
C GLY A 177 -19.89 14.80 -4.25
N GLU A 178 -18.59 15.07 -4.25
CA GLU A 178 -17.68 14.52 -5.26
C GLU A 178 -17.46 13.02 -4.96
N LEU A 179 -17.62 12.16 -5.97
CA LEU A 179 -17.39 10.73 -5.82
C LEU A 179 -15.93 10.44 -5.47
N ASN A 180 -15.74 9.43 -4.63
CA ASN A 180 -14.44 8.87 -4.34
C ASN A 180 -14.30 7.54 -5.09
N ALA A 181 -13.90 7.63 -6.36
CA ALA A 181 -13.82 6.46 -7.22
C ALA A 181 -12.96 5.34 -6.63
N MET A 182 -11.85 5.67 -5.97
CA MET A 182 -10.99 4.70 -5.28
C MET A 182 -11.75 3.95 -4.18
N ALA A 183 -12.47 4.68 -3.33
CA ALA A 183 -13.32 4.08 -2.29
C ALA A 183 -14.43 3.19 -2.89
N ILE A 184 -14.95 3.53 -4.06
CA ILE A 184 -15.96 2.72 -4.76
C ILE A 184 -15.34 1.38 -5.16
N TYR A 185 -14.35 1.35 -6.05
CA TYR A 185 -13.93 0.06 -6.62
C TYR A 185 -13.12 -0.81 -5.68
N ILE A 186 -12.46 -0.27 -4.64
CA ILE A 186 -11.72 -1.13 -3.69
C ILE A 186 -12.65 -2.10 -2.92
N CYS A 187 -13.95 -1.79 -2.89
CA CYS A 187 -15.03 -2.62 -2.36
C CYS A 187 -15.74 -3.48 -3.44
N SER A 188 -15.15 -3.64 -4.63
CA SER A 188 -15.67 -4.51 -5.69
C SER A 188 -15.63 -5.98 -5.30
N LYS A 189 -16.67 -6.72 -5.66
CA LYS A 189 -16.75 -8.16 -5.46
C LYS A 189 -15.97 -8.95 -6.51
N LEU A 190 -15.56 -10.18 -6.17
CA LEU A 190 -14.80 -11.05 -7.07
C LEU A 190 -15.67 -11.75 -8.14
N ASP A 191 -16.94 -12.00 -7.84
CA ASP A 191 -17.87 -12.70 -8.72
C ASP A 191 -18.23 -11.85 -9.94
N ASP A 192 -18.68 -10.63 -9.71
CA ASP A 192 -19.25 -9.74 -10.71
C ASP A 192 -18.53 -8.40 -10.83
N GLY A 193 -17.51 -8.09 -10.02
CA GLY A 193 -16.73 -6.85 -10.13
C GLY A 193 -17.49 -5.62 -9.61
N ILE A 194 -18.73 -5.81 -9.17
CA ILE A 194 -19.59 -4.71 -8.76
C ILE A 194 -19.24 -4.31 -7.33
N SER A 195 -19.11 -3.00 -7.11
CA SER A 195 -18.90 -2.44 -5.78
C SER A 195 -20.18 -2.51 -4.95
N THR A 196 -20.04 -2.82 -3.67
CA THR A 196 -21.12 -2.67 -2.68
C THR A 196 -21.31 -1.21 -2.22
N SER A 197 -20.42 -0.32 -2.65
CA SER A 197 -20.32 1.09 -2.21
C SER A 197 -20.30 2.04 -3.41
N VAL A 198 -21.21 1.82 -4.37
CA VAL A 198 -21.31 2.53 -5.67
C VAL A 198 -21.43 4.05 -5.60
N ASN A 199 -21.76 4.61 -4.44
CA ASN A 199 -21.91 6.04 -4.24
C ASN A 199 -20.94 6.60 -3.19
N ALA A 200 -19.83 5.90 -2.90
CA ALA A 200 -18.79 6.41 -2.01
C ALA A 200 -18.38 7.83 -2.45
N SER A 201 -18.65 8.82 -1.59
CA SER A 201 -18.52 10.25 -1.85
C SER A 201 -17.76 10.93 -0.71
N GLY A 202 -17.04 12.00 -1.04
CA GLY A 202 -16.21 12.77 -0.13
C GLY A 202 -14.92 12.05 0.27
N ASP A 203 -14.25 12.57 1.29
CA ASP A 203 -13.05 11.96 1.83
C ASP A 203 -13.37 10.60 2.46
N ALA A 204 -12.56 9.60 2.14
CA ALA A 204 -12.66 8.27 2.72
C ALA A 204 -11.42 7.98 3.57
N PHE A 205 -11.55 7.12 4.57
CA PHE A 205 -10.44 6.78 5.48
C PHE A 205 -10.25 5.28 5.52
N PHE A 206 -9.03 4.82 5.26
CA PHE A 206 -8.70 3.40 5.29
C PHE A 206 -7.77 3.06 6.46
N ILE A 207 -8.09 1.99 7.18
CA ILE A 207 -7.19 1.35 8.16
C ILE A 207 -7.07 -0.11 7.78
N GLY A 208 -5.84 -0.61 7.63
CA GLY A 208 -5.61 -2.02 7.35
C GLY A 208 -4.19 -2.47 7.60
N THR A 209 -4.00 -3.78 7.49
CA THR A 209 -2.70 -4.44 7.67
C THR A 209 -2.42 -5.42 6.54
N THR A 210 -1.17 -5.46 6.09
CA THR A 210 -0.72 -6.38 5.04
C THR A 210 -0.75 -7.84 5.53
N ALA A 211 -0.42 -8.78 4.65
CA ALA A 211 -0.25 -10.20 4.99
C ALA A 211 0.77 -10.43 6.12
N ARG A 212 1.74 -9.53 6.28
CA ARG A 212 2.78 -9.60 7.31
C ARG A 212 2.43 -8.85 8.59
N GLY A 213 1.20 -8.31 8.69
CA GLY A 213 0.77 -7.51 9.84
C GLY A 213 1.31 -6.09 9.86
N GLU A 214 1.97 -5.65 8.79
CA GLU A 214 2.49 -4.29 8.66
C GLU A 214 1.36 -3.31 8.31
N PRO A 215 1.43 -2.03 8.71
CA PRO A 215 0.40 -1.06 8.38
C PRO A 215 0.31 -0.82 6.86
N VAL A 216 -0.93 -0.66 6.38
CA VAL A 216 -1.18 -0.20 5.01
C VAL A 216 -0.95 1.31 4.95
N THR A 217 -0.02 1.73 4.10
CA THR A 217 0.23 3.14 3.77
C THR A 217 -0.47 3.52 2.47
N SER A 218 -0.49 4.81 2.14
CA SER A 218 -0.87 5.35 0.83
C SER A 218 -0.24 4.60 -0.36
N ASN A 219 1.05 4.24 -0.27
CA ASN A 219 1.72 3.46 -1.31
C ASN A 219 1.14 2.06 -1.49
N VAL A 220 0.93 1.35 -0.37
CA VAL A 220 0.35 -0.01 -0.39
C VAL A 220 -1.09 0.04 -0.87
N LEU A 221 -1.86 1.03 -0.40
CA LEU A 221 -3.23 1.22 -0.81
C LEU A 221 -3.34 1.58 -2.29
N TRP A 222 -2.43 2.40 -2.82
CA TRP A 222 -2.35 2.69 -4.26
C TRP A 222 -2.06 1.43 -5.08
N GLY A 223 -1.14 0.57 -4.61
CA GLY A 223 -0.88 -0.73 -5.23
C GLY A 223 -2.11 -1.62 -5.28
N ALA A 224 -2.83 -1.70 -4.16
CA ALA A 224 -4.08 -2.43 -4.07
C ALA A 224 -5.15 -1.86 -4.99
N ALA A 225 -5.30 -0.54 -5.00
CA ALA A 225 -6.24 0.15 -5.87
C ALA A 225 -5.97 -0.13 -7.35
N ASN A 226 -4.71 -0.07 -7.80
CA ASN A 226 -4.36 -0.44 -9.17
C ASN A 226 -4.64 -1.92 -9.47
N PHE A 227 -4.38 -2.83 -8.53
CA PHE A 227 -4.67 -4.24 -8.71
C PHE A 227 -6.16 -4.45 -9.01
N VAL A 228 -7.03 -3.81 -8.22
CA VAL A 228 -8.48 -3.90 -8.41
C VAL A 228 -8.89 -3.21 -9.70
N TYR A 229 -8.40 -1.99 -9.95
CA TYR A 229 -8.72 -1.22 -11.15
C TYR A 229 -8.40 -1.99 -12.44
N GLU A 230 -7.23 -2.62 -12.53
CA GLU A 230 -6.88 -3.44 -13.69
C GLU A 230 -7.68 -4.75 -13.75
N ALA A 231 -8.08 -5.30 -12.62
CA ALA A 231 -8.95 -6.46 -12.59
C ALA A 231 -10.33 -6.15 -13.17
N MET A 232 -10.84 -4.93 -12.96
CA MET A 232 -12.16 -4.50 -13.46
C MET A 232 -12.26 -4.58 -14.98
N ASP A 233 -11.16 -4.36 -15.73
CA ASP A 233 -11.13 -4.44 -17.20
C ASP A 233 -11.53 -5.84 -17.73
N TYR A 234 -11.40 -6.89 -16.92
CA TYR A 234 -11.66 -8.28 -17.35
C TYR A 234 -13.08 -8.76 -17.13
N TYR A 235 -13.87 -8.05 -16.35
CA TYR A 235 -15.25 -8.45 -16.11
C TYR A 235 -16.22 -8.17 -17.26
N PRO A 236 -16.12 -7.04 -18.00
CA PRO A 236 -16.96 -6.82 -19.18
C PRO A 236 -16.42 -7.52 -20.44
N ASP A 237 -15.23 -8.12 -20.38
CA ASP A 237 -14.61 -8.79 -21.53
C ASP A 237 -15.28 -10.14 -21.82
N VAL A 238 -16.15 -10.15 -22.84
CA VAL A 238 -16.83 -11.35 -23.34
C VAL A 238 -15.88 -12.45 -23.81
N ASN A 239 -14.62 -12.11 -24.13
CA ASN A 239 -13.60 -13.07 -24.55
C ASN A 239 -12.80 -13.65 -23.38
N CYS A 240 -13.04 -13.20 -22.15
CA CYS A 240 -12.38 -13.69 -20.95
C CYS A 240 -13.39 -14.37 -20.01
N PRO A 241 -13.64 -15.69 -20.17
CA PRO A 241 -14.52 -16.43 -19.27
C PRO A 241 -14.05 -16.34 -17.81
N LYS A 242 -15.00 -16.49 -16.88
CA LYS A 242 -14.76 -16.40 -15.44
C LYS A 242 -13.53 -17.20 -14.97
N GLU A 243 -13.38 -18.44 -15.41
CA GLU A 243 -12.25 -19.29 -15.02
C GLU A 243 -10.90 -18.70 -15.47
N GLN A 244 -10.82 -18.20 -16.70
CA GLN A 244 -9.60 -17.59 -17.24
C GLN A 244 -9.24 -16.29 -16.51
N ARG A 245 -10.27 -15.48 -16.20
CA ARG A 245 -10.13 -14.26 -15.38
C ARG A 245 -9.58 -14.59 -14.00
N GLU A 246 -10.16 -15.56 -13.31
CA GLU A 246 -9.71 -16.01 -11.98
C GLU A 246 -8.28 -16.55 -12.01
N GLN A 247 -7.92 -17.36 -13.02
CA GLN A 247 -6.54 -17.82 -13.21
C GLN A 247 -5.56 -16.65 -13.36
N LYS A 248 -5.95 -15.59 -14.08
CA LYS A 248 -5.15 -14.37 -14.25
C LYS A 248 -4.97 -13.63 -12.92
N PHE A 249 -6.06 -13.44 -12.17
CA PHE A 249 -6.02 -12.79 -10.85
C PHE A 249 -5.18 -13.57 -9.85
N HIS A 250 -5.26 -14.90 -9.83
CA HIS A 250 -4.39 -15.73 -9.00
C HIS A 250 -2.92 -15.67 -9.42
N LYS A 251 -2.62 -15.52 -10.71
CA LYS A 251 -1.24 -15.28 -11.18
C LYS A 251 -0.73 -13.94 -10.67
N TRP A 252 -1.57 -12.90 -10.68
CA TRP A 252 -1.23 -11.59 -10.12
C TRP A 252 -1.05 -11.63 -8.61
N SER A 253 -1.95 -12.30 -7.89
CA SER A 253 -1.87 -12.57 -6.45
C SER A 253 -0.52 -13.18 -6.07
N ARG A 254 -0.08 -14.25 -6.76
CA ARG A 254 1.25 -14.86 -6.55
C ARG A 254 2.38 -13.88 -6.76
N ARG A 255 2.30 -13.04 -7.79
CA ARG A 255 3.33 -12.00 -8.05
C ARG A 255 3.32 -10.93 -6.97
N TYR A 256 2.15 -10.53 -6.48
CA TYR A 256 1.98 -9.53 -5.43
C TYR A 256 2.59 -10.03 -4.12
N ALA A 257 2.33 -11.29 -3.74
CA ALA A 257 2.93 -11.93 -2.58
C ALA A 257 4.47 -12.01 -2.66
N LEU A 258 5.02 -12.08 -3.87
CA LEU A 258 6.47 -12.06 -4.14
C LEU A 258 7.03 -10.64 -4.34
N GLU A 259 6.22 -9.60 -4.18
CA GLU A 259 6.58 -8.19 -4.43
C GLU A 259 7.05 -7.88 -5.86
N THR A 260 6.59 -8.69 -6.83
CA THR A 260 6.94 -8.60 -8.26
C THR A 260 5.76 -8.27 -9.15
N TRP A 261 4.57 -8.09 -8.58
CA TRP A 261 3.43 -7.56 -9.33
C TRP A 261 3.63 -6.06 -9.54
N GLU A 262 3.26 -5.60 -10.74
CA GLU A 262 3.30 -4.20 -11.13
C GLU A 262 2.06 -3.92 -11.97
N PRO A 263 1.46 -2.73 -11.84
CA PRO A 263 0.41 -2.30 -12.73
C PRO A 263 0.91 -2.18 -14.18
N MET A 264 0.02 -2.37 -15.15
CA MET A 264 0.22 -2.20 -16.59
C MET A 264 0.72 -0.80 -16.95
N ALA A 265 0.21 0.25 -16.30
CA ALA A 265 0.70 1.62 -16.50
C ALA A 265 2.07 1.89 -15.83
N GLY A 266 2.65 0.87 -15.19
CA GLY A 266 3.87 0.98 -14.42
C GLY A 266 3.68 1.69 -13.08
N ARG A 267 4.75 1.77 -12.29
CA ARG A 267 4.67 2.22 -10.90
C ARG A 267 4.59 3.73 -10.71
N ALA A 268 4.76 4.53 -11.77
CA ALA A 268 4.94 6.00 -11.67
C ALA A 268 6.00 6.44 -10.61
N GLY A 269 7.02 5.60 -10.37
CA GLY A 269 8.04 5.82 -9.34
C GLY A 269 7.63 5.45 -7.90
N ILE A 270 6.42 4.93 -7.69
CA ILE A 270 5.85 4.58 -6.38
C ILE A 270 6.25 3.16 -6.00
N ASN A 271 6.82 2.97 -4.82
CA ASN A 271 7.02 1.62 -4.27
C ASN A 271 5.72 1.15 -3.62
N LEU A 272 4.91 0.38 -4.35
CA LEU A 272 3.62 -0.17 -3.88
C LEU A 272 3.70 -1.17 -2.72
N TYR A 273 4.90 -1.51 -2.24
CA TYR A 273 5.10 -2.40 -1.08
C TYR A 273 5.69 -1.67 0.14
N GLN A 274 5.77 -0.33 0.10
CA GLN A 274 6.34 0.48 1.18
C GLN A 274 5.38 0.59 2.37
N THR A 275 5.74 -0.02 3.50
CA THR A 275 4.95 -0.02 4.73
C THR A 275 5.38 1.04 5.74
N ASP A 276 6.53 1.71 5.53
CA ASP A 276 6.95 2.85 6.33
C ASP A 276 6.18 4.12 5.88
N PRO A 277 5.29 4.69 6.73
CA PRO A 277 4.53 5.88 6.36
C PRO A 277 5.42 7.10 6.11
N PHE A 278 6.67 7.14 6.58
CA PHE A 278 7.58 8.26 6.35
C PHE A 278 8.42 8.14 5.07
N GLN A 279 8.27 7.04 4.32
CA GLN A 279 8.96 6.80 3.05
C GLN A 279 7.99 6.72 1.86
N CYS A 280 6.80 7.32 2.00
CA CYS A 280 5.78 7.33 0.95
C CYS A 280 6.16 8.23 -0.24
N ALA A 281 5.40 8.13 -1.33
CA ALA A 281 5.60 8.95 -2.51
C ALA A 281 5.57 10.45 -2.15
N ALA A 282 6.45 11.25 -2.76
CA ALA A 282 6.67 12.65 -2.35
C ALA A 282 5.42 13.56 -2.41
N HIS A 283 4.41 13.17 -3.19
CA HIS A 283 3.15 13.91 -3.31
C HIS A 283 2.11 13.50 -2.26
N TRP A 284 2.34 12.45 -1.47
CA TRP A 284 1.45 12.02 -0.39
C TRP A 284 2.10 12.31 0.97
N PRO A 285 1.61 13.33 1.70
CA PRO A 285 2.20 13.71 2.97
C PRO A 285 1.90 12.70 4.08
N THR A 286 2.71 12.79 5.13
CA THR A 286 2.53 12.01 6.35
C THR A 286 2.47 12.95 7.55
N VAL A 287 1.47 12.75 8.40
CA VAL A 287 1.23 13.49 9.63
C VAL A 287 1.34 12.52 10.81
N ASP A 288 2.30 12.77 11.69
CA ASP A 288 2.51 11.95 12.90
C ASP A 288 1.73 12.53 14.09
N HIS A 289 0.73 11.79 14.58
CA HIS A 289 -0.09 12.17 15.74
C HIS A 289 0.33 11.43 17.02
N ARG A 290 1.43 10.68 17.01
CA ARG A 290 1.87 9.82 18.13
C ARG A 290 2.51 10.56 19.30
N THR A 291 2.74 11.86 19.16
CA THR A 291 3.37 12.69 20.18
C THR A 291 2.64 14.02 20.30
N PRO A 292 2.63 14.60 21.51
CA PRO A 292 1.58 15.47 22.02
C PRO A 292 1.48 16.84 21.34
#